data_AF-A0A517MYX3-F1
#
_entry.id   AF-A0A517MYX3-F1
#
_cell.length_a   1.000
_cell.length_b   1.000
_cell.length_c   1.000
_cell.angle_alpha   90.00
_cell.angle_beta   90.00
_cell.angle_gamma   90.00
#
_symmetry.space_group_name_H-M   'P 1'
#
loop_
_entity.id
_entity.type
_entity.pdbx_description
1 polymer ?
#
loop_
_entity_poly.entity_id
_entity_poly.type
_entity_poly.pdbx_seq_one_letter_code
_entity_poly.pdbx_strand_id
1 'polypeptide(L)'
;MLVLHQLIAVRRMATSLLTHRVHLLLLLVGIGQTTAHGQEEVYLNEDQPAGPLAVEASLADETFQPYGSYESACSGCSEGACAGGCSRCGCNTQYFHWIKGPGNCDEWCLGPHWEVEASGLMLYREDADWSRVTADVGVAPEFISQFDHSPGARVFATAYNEHGYGLQIGYEGVGAWNSRAEYDLGGATRSFDYQTSLNSIEINFLTQRPSTWKFFAGFRYVELDEDFRDFTANDIANPAPADPAAAPFATIDNGQDFILENRLIGFQLGGLRDTWQVNSRFTLEPFANAGVYCNMFKRADITRTVTTITAGDDLSTPLVNEFSQSSSESRSTVRRDFAEAAFLGELGLTAQLRINRCLALTSGYQVLFVDGVGEGLDAAFSPDLISTSLVYHGLQFGLEYRR
;
A
#
# COMPACT_ATOMS: atom_id res chain seq x y z
N MET A 1 -24.22 14.05 -16.68
CA MET A 1 -23.90 12.64 -17.02
C MET A 1 -22.71 12.10 -16.22
N LEU A 2 -21.64 12.89 -15.99
CA LEU A 2 -20.48 12.52 -15.16
C LEU A 2 -20.83 12.26 -13.67
N VAL A 3 -21.68 13.11 -13.06
CA VAL A 3 -22.13 12.97 -11.66
C VAL A 3 -22.94 11.68 -11.43
N LEU A 4 -23.68 11.23 -12.43
CA LEU A 4 -24.46 9.99 -12.36
C LEU A 4 -23.55 8.75 -12.37
N HIS A 5 -22.44 8.79 -13.13
CA HIS A 5 -21.44 7.72 -13.11
C HIS A 5 -20.71 7.66 -11.76
N GLN A 6 -20.37 8.81 -11.17
CA GLN A 6 -19.76 8.83 -9.84
C GLN A 6 -20.70 8.32 -8.73
N LEU A 7 -21.99 8.65 -8.78
CA LEU A 7 -22.97 8.09 -7.84
C LEU A 7 -23.18 6.58 -8.02
N ILE A 8 -23.10 6.06 -9.24
CA ILE A 8 -23.17 4.62 -9.51
C ILE A 8 -21.90 3.91 -9.01
N ALA A 9 -20.71 4.51 -9.18
CA ALA A 9 -19.45 3.98 -8.65
C ALA A 9 -19.44 3.94 -7.11
N VAL A 10 -19.83 5.03 -6.44
CA VAL A 10 -19.95 5.07 -4.97
C VAL A 10 -20.99 4.06 -4.48
N ARG A 11 -22.11 3.90 -5.19
CA ARG A 11 -23.10 2.88 -4.86
C ARG A 11 -22.54 1.47 -5.05
N ARG A 12 -21.82 1.17 -6.14
CA ARG A 12 -21.18 -0.14 -6.36
C ARG A 12 -20.12 -0.43 -5.30
N MET A 13 -19.32 0.57 -4.92
CA MET A 13 -18.35 0.48 -3.82
C MET A 13 -19.04 0.13 -2.50
N ALA A 14 -20.14 0.83 -2.15
CA ALA A 14 -20.92 0.53 -0.95
C ALA A 14 -21.63 -0.83 -0.99
N THR A 15 -22.03 -1.31 -2.18
CA THR A 15 -22.74 -2.59 -2.33
C THR A 15 -21.76 -3.78 -2.31
N SER A 16 -20.58 -3.63 -2.93
CA SER A 16 -19.50 -4.63 -2.91
C SER A 16 -19.00 -4.87 -1.48
N LEU A 17 -18.78 -3.78 -0.73
CA LEU A 17 -18.46 -3.80 0.71
C LEU A 17 -19.55 -4.44 1.58
N LEU A 18 -20.81 -4.50 1.12
CA LEU A 18 -21.91 -5.16 1.82
C LEU A 18 -22.04 -6.65 1.48
N THR A 19 -21.56 -7.08 0.31
CA THR A 19 -21.71 -8.48 -0.17
C THR A 19 -20.56 -9.40 0.25
N HIS A 20 -19.37 -8.87 0.54
CA HIS A 20 -18.29 -9.64 1.15
C HIS A 20 -18.41 -9.54 2.68
N ARG A 21 -18.25 -10.66 3.40
CA ARG A 21 -18.59 -10.82 4.82
C ARG A 21 -17.83 -9.82 5.71
N VAL A 22 -18.45 -8.68 5.98
CA VAL A 22 -17.94 -7.64 6.86
C VAL A 22 -18.74 -7.66 8.16
N HIS A 23 -18.21 -8.35 9.18
CA HIS A 23 -18.52 -8.05 10.59
C HIS A 23 -17.58 -6.99 11.17
N LEU A 24 -16.61 -6.47 10.41
CA LEU A 24 -15.56 -5.60 10.93
C LEU A 24 -15.75 -4.09 10.65
N LEU A 25 -16.51 -3.68 9.62
CA LEU A 25 -16.59 -2.27 9.19
C LEU A 25 -17.79 -1.51 9.78
N LEU A 26 -18.83 -2.21 10.26
CA LEU A 26 -20.00 -1.57 10.88
C LEU A 26 -19.75 -1.09 12.33
N LEU A 27 -18.62 -1.44 12.94
CA LEU A 27 -18.27 -0.96 14.27
C LEU A 27 -17.60 0.44 14.27
N LEU A 28 -17.01 0.88 13.15
CA LEU A 28 -16.24 2.13 13.10
C LEU A 28 -17.01 3.35 12.57
N VAL A 29 -18.11 3.13 11.84
CA VAL A 29 -18.96 4.24 11.33
C VAL A 29 -20.12 4.57 12.28
N GLY A 30 -20.45 3.68 13.23
CA GLY A 30 -21.60 3.83 14.15
C GLY A 30 -21.40 4.73 15.38
N ILE A 31 -20.20 5.24 15.65
CA ILE A 31 -19.93 6.09 16.84
C ILE A 31 -20.12 7.60 16.53
N GLY A 32 -20.49 7.93 15.29
CA GLY A 32 -20.42 9.30 14.79
C GLY A 32 -21.73 10.06 14.63
N GLN A 33 -22.88 9.67 15.18
CA GLN A 33 -24.11 10.47 15.03
C GLN A 33 -25.21 10.09 16.05
N THR A 34 -25.40 10.93 17.08
CA THR A 34 -26.65 11.34 17.78
C THR A 34 -26.24 11.92 19.14
N THR A 35 -26.69 13.06 19.68
CA THR A 35 -27.61 14.14 19.27
C THR A 35 -27.45 15.22 20.36
N ALA A 36 -27.17 16.47 20.00
CA ALA A 36 -27.42 17.61 20.87
C ALA A 36 -28.60 18.38 20.28
N HIS A 37 -29.81 18.12 20.80
CA HIS A 37 -30.99 18.95 20.60
C HIS A 37 -31.71 19.05 21.95
N GLY A 38 -32.06 20.28 22.34
CA GLY A 38 -32.42 20.62 23.72
C GLY A 38 -33.91 20.66 24.06
N GLN A 39 -34.10 21.27 25.24
CA GLN A 39 -35.31 21.67 25.98
C GLN A 39 -36.05 20.59 26.78
N GLU A 40 -35.97 20.71 28.12
CA GLU A 40 -37.11 21.11 28.95
C GLU A 40 -36.63 21.62 30.33
N GLU A 41 -37.21 22.74 30.78
CA GLU A 41 -37.00 23.33 32.11
C GLU A 41 -37.72 22.48 33.18
N VAL A 42 -37.00 22.11 34.24
CA VAL A 42 -37.63 21.70 35.51
C VAL A 42 -36.89 22.44 36.63
N TYR A 43 -37.60 23.38 37.26
CA TYR A 43 -37.21 24.00 38.52
C TYR A 43 -37.37 22.98 39.65
N LEU A 44 -36.28 22.63 40.31
CA LEU A 44 -36.30 22.16 41.70
C LEU A 44 -35.24 22.91 42.51
N ASN A 45 -35.73 23.72 43.44
CA ASN A 45 -34.98 24.23 44.58
C ASN A 45 -34.52 23.05 45.44
N GLU A 46 -33.22 22.92 45.69
CA GLU A 46 -32.74 22.49 47.01
C GLU A 46 -31.28 22.92 47.22
N ASP A 47 -31.10 23.76 48.24
CA ASP A 47 -29.83 24.21 48.78
C ASP A 47 -28.99 23.03 49.29
N GLN A 48 -27.81 22.76 48.73
CA GLN A 48 -26.59 22.34 49.46
C GLN A 48 -25.32 22.50 48.60
N PRO A 49 -24.24 23.12 49.11
CA PRO A 49 -22.96 23.16 48.41
C PRO A 49 -22.20 21.84 48.59
N ALA A 50 -22.13 21.03 47.53
CA ALA A 50 -21.19 19.92 47.43
C ALA A 50 -19.78 20.48 47.17
N GLY A 51 -18.87 20.26 48.11
CA GLY A 51 -17.45 20.61 47.95
C GLY A 51 -16.79 19.80 46.84
N PRO A 52 -15.73 20.31 46.21
CA PRO A 52 -15.01 19.58 45.18
C PRO A 52 -14.29 18.37 45.79
N LEU A 53 -14.65 17.17 45.32
CA LEU A 53 -13.87 15.95 45.50
C LEU A 53 -12.56 16.10 44.70
N ALA A 54 -11.49 16.43 45.42
CA ALA A 54 -10.13 16.36 44.92
C ALA A 54 -9.76 14.88 44.73
N VAL A 55 -9.71 14.43 43.48
CA VAL A 55 -9.00 13.20 43.10
C VAL A 55 -7.54 13.61 42.88
N GLU A 56 -6.74 13.53 43.94
CA GLU A 56 -5.28 13.57 43.84
C GLU A 56 -4.80 12.29 43.14
N ALA A 57 -4.70 12.33 41.81
CA ALA A 57 -3.81 11.44 41.10
C ALA A 57 -2.39 12.01 41.22
N SER A 58 -1.59 11.47 42.15
CA SER A 58 -0.16 11.74 42.21
C SER A 58 0.53 11.12 41.00
N LEU A 59 0.59 11.90 39.92
CA LEU A 59 1.60 11.72 38.90
C LEU A 59 2.93 12.05 39.55
N ALA A 60 3.79 11.04 39.68
CA ALA A 60 5.18 11.25 40.03
C ALA A 60 5.76 12.33 39.11
N ASP A 61 6.13 13.44 39.73
CA ASP A 61 6.86 14.56 39.17
C ASP A 61 8.19 14.02 38.64
N GLU A 62 8.21 13.63 37.35
CA GLU A 62 9.44 13.65 36.57
C GLU A 62 9.89 15.11 36.56
N THR A 63 10.67 15.46 37.58
CA THR A 63 11.38 16.72 37.71
C THR A 63 12.25 16.88 36.47
N PHE A 64 11.68 17.56 35.50
CA PHE A 64 12.31 18.02 34.28
C PHE A 64 13.47 18.92 34.72
N GLN A 65 14.68 18.37 34.76
CA GLN A 65 15.86 19.18 35.05
C GLN A 65 15.91 20.30 34.02
N PRO A 66 15.98 21.58 34.43
CA PRO A 66 16.18 22.67 33.51
C PRO A 66 17.54 22.44 32.85
N TYR A 67 17.50 22.02 31.58
CA TYR A 67 18.63 22.12 30.66
C TYR A 67 19.26 23.50 30.86
N GLY A 68 20.59 23.51 31.01
CA GLY A 68 21.37 24.67 31.42
C GLY A 68 20.90 25.98 30.77
N SER A 69 20.91 27.04 31.59
CA SER A 69 20.58 28.42 31.24
C SER A 69 20.87 28.74 29.78
N TYR A 70 19.81 28.89 28.98
CA TYR A 70 19.82 29.30 27.57
C TYR A 70 20.44 30.70 27.33
N GLU A 71 21.04 31.33 28.34
CA GLU A 71 21.64 32.66 28.28
C GLU A 71 22.89 32.73 27.38
N SER A 72 23.60 31.62 27.14
CA SER A 72 24.83 31.66 26.33
C SER A 72 24.57 31.86 24.82
N ALA A 73 23.40 31.46 24.31
CA ALA A 73 23.05 31.62 22.90
C ALA A 73 22.62 33.06 22.53
N CYS A 74 22.34 33.91 23.52
CA CYS A 74 21.97 35.32 23.31
C CYS A 74 23.13 36.30 23.53
N SER A 75 24.35 35.81 23.77
CA SER A 75 25.53 36.62 24.13
C SER A 75 25.99 37.62 23.06
N GLY A 76 25.50 37.50 21.82
CA GLY A 76 25.76 38.46 20.74
C GLY A 76 24.78 39.64 20.67
N CYS A 77 23.74 39.65 21.49
CA CYS A 77 22.74 40.71 21.47
C CYS A 77 23.11 41.82 22.43
N SER A 78 23.43 42.99 21.88
CA SER A 78 23.71 44.21 22.65
C SER A 78 22.67 44.42 23.75
N GLU A 79 23.12 44.68 24.97
CA GLU A 79 22.39 44.68 26.25
C GLU A 79 21.09 45.54 26.29
N GLY A 80 20.79 46.31 25.24
CA GLY A 80 19.54 47.06 25.09
C GLY A 80 18.45 46.41 24.21
N ALA A 81 18.74 45.32 23.49
CA ALA A 81 17.81 44.77 22.50
C ALA A 81 16.80 43.76 23.06
N CYS A 82 17.03 43.21 24.25
CA CYS A 82 16.22 42.11 24.81
C CYS A 82 15.15 42.51 25.83
N ALA A 83 14.89 43.82 26.03
CA ALA A 83 13.87 44.28 26.99
C ALA A 83 12.43 43.79 26.67
N GLY A 84 12.19 43.28 25.45
CA GLY A 84 10.93 42.70 25.00
C GLY A 84 10.85 41.17 24.99
N GLY A 85 11.85 40.45 25.52
CA GLY A 85 11.92 39.00 25.48
C GLY A 85 12.65 38.49 24.23
N CYS A 86 13.88 38.01 24.42
CA CYS A 86 14.64 37.37 23.36
C CYS A 86 14.26 35.90 23.26
N SER A 87 13.92 35.44 22.04
CA SER A 87 13.82 34.02 21.76
C SER A 87 15.23 33.48 21.51
N ARG A 88 15.42 32.17 21.66
CA ARG A 88 16.67 31.44 21.40
C ARG A 88 17.29 31.72 20.01
N CYS A 89 16.53 32.36 19.13
CA CYS A 89 16.78 32.44 17.71
C CYS A 89 17.01 33.83 17.13
N GLY A 90 17.20 34.83 17.99
CA GLY A 90 17.66 36.14 17.58
C GLY A 90 17.00 37.25 18.35
N CYS A 91 17.62 38.42 18.28
CA CYS A 91 17.19 39.61 18.99
C CYS A 91 16.52 40.55 17.99
N ASN A 92 15.21 40.76 18.17
CA ASN A 92 14.41 41.77 17.47
C ASN A 92 14.12 41.60 15.98
N THR A 93 13.76 40.39 15.51
CA THR A 93 12.92 40.33 14.29
C THR A 93 11.66 39.51 14.53
N GLN A 94 10.54 40.22 14.76
CA GLN A 94 9.17 39.72 14.59
C GLN A 94 8.81 39.42 13.12
N TYR A 95 9.78 39.51 12.19
CA TYR A 95 9.50 39.38 10.76
C TYR A 95 9.11 37.97 10.33
N PHE A 96 9.33 36.96 11.17
CA PHE A 96 8.83 35.62 10.95
C PHE A 96 8.14 35.13 12.23
N HIS A 97 6.85 34.82 12.13
CA HIS A 97 6.08 34.25 13.22
C HIS A 97 6.57 32.83 13.48
N TRP A 98 7.32 32.65 14.56
CA TRP A 98 7.77 31.35 15.03
C TRP A 98 6.57 30.52 15.46
N ILE A 99 6.30 29.45 14.72
CA ILE A 99 5.39 28.40 15.16
C ILE A 99 6.25 27.41 15.94
N LYS A 100 5.88 27.09 17.19
CA LYS A 100 6.52 25.98 17.91
C LYS A 100 6.27 24.71 17.09
N GLY A 101 7.32 24.23 16.42
CA GLY A 101 7.31 22.92 15.77
C GLY A 101 7.11 21.81 16.82
N PRO A 102 6.70 20.62 16.39
CA PRO A 102 6.64 19.46 17.28
C PRO A 102 8.04 19.03 17.79
N GLY A 103 9.13 19.43 17.11
CA GLY A 103 10.51 19.18 17.52
C GLY A 103 11.15 20.37 18.24
N ASN A 104 11.73 20.12 19.42
CA ASN A 104 12.68 21.00 20.10
C ASN A 104 14.12 20.44 19.98
N CYS A 105 14.36 19.47 19.08
CA CYS A 105 15.57 18.64 19.11
C CYS A 105 16.70 19.12 18.23
N ASP A 106 16.55 20.26 17.55
CA ASP A 106 17.68 20.93 16.96
C ASP A 106 17.79 22.36 17.50
N GLU A 107 18.98 22.93 17.38
CA GLU A 107 19.29 24.28 17.83
C GLU A 107 19.17 25.29 16.68
N TRP A 108 18.66 24.85 15.53
CA TRP A 108 18.63 25.66 14.34
C TRP A 108 17.40 26.54 14.36
N CYS A 109 17.67 27.81 14.21
CA CYS A 109 16.67 28.85 14.22
C CYS A 109 16.05 29.04 12.83
N LEU A 110 16.74 28.71 11.76
CA LEU A 110 16.21 28.94 10.41
C LEU A 110 16.13 27.60 9.69
N GLY A 111 14.92 27.23 9.25
CA GLY A 111 14.70 26.04 8.44
C GLY A 111 13.21 25.71 8.26
N PRO A 112 12.83 25.05 7.15
CA PRO A 112 11.49 24.51 7.01
C PRO A 112 11.24 23.44 8.08
N HIS A 113 10.03 23.40 8.62
CA HIS A 113 9.60 22.27 9.44
C HIS A 113 9.47 21.06 8.55
N TRP A 114 10.00 19.92 8.96
CA TRP A 114 9.84 18.71 8.18
C TRP A 114 9.68 17.47 9.04
N GLU A 115 9.05 16.48 8.43
CA GLU A 115 8.73 15.20 9.02
C GLU A 115 9.08 14.12 8.01
N VAL A 116 9.78 13.09 8.46
CA VAL A 116 10.05 11.90 7.65
C VAL A 116 9.48 10.69 8.35
N GLU A 117 8.62 9.96 7.65
CA GLU A 117 8.11 8.67 8.08
C GLU A 117 8.76 7.57 7.22
N ALA A 118 9.23 6.50 7.84
CA ALA A 118 9.68 5.30 7.17
C ALA A 118 9.03 4.08 7.84
N SER A 119 8.22 3.36 7.07
CA SER A 119 7.38 2.26 7.56
C SER A 119 7.60 1.00 6.71
N GLY A 120 7.71 -0.15 7.35
CA GLY A 120 7.54 -1.45 6.71
C GLY A 120 6.05 -1.77 6.57
N LEU A 121 5.69 -2.43 5.47
CA LEU A 121 4.33 -2.83 5.15
C LEU A 121 4.23 -4.35 5.10
N MET A 122 3.06 -4.88 5.46
CA MET A 122 2.67 -6.26 5.22
C MET A 122 1.23 -6.26 4.74
N LEU A 123 1.04 -6.29 3.42
CA LEU A 123 -0.28 -6.20 2.80
C LEU A 123 -0.75 -7.58 2.34
N TYR A 124 -2.01 -7.87 2.63
CA TYR A 124 -2.77 -9.00 2.10
C TYR A 124 -3.48 -8.59 0.80
N ARG A 125 -3.62 -9.54 -0.11
CA ARG A 125 -4.40 -9.44 -1.35
C ARG A 125 -5.40 -10.60 -1.40
N GLU A 126 -6.61 -10.33 -1.88
CA GLU A 126 -7.61 -11.37 -2.10
C GLU A 126 -7.12 -12.50 -3.02
N ASP A 127 -7.60 -13.71 -2.76
CA ASP A 127 -7.23 -14.95 -3.46
C ASP A 127 -7.48 -14.88 -4.98
N ALA A 128 -6.67 -15.60 -5.77
CA ALA A 128 -6.91 -15.74 -7.19
C ALA A 128 -8.10 -16.68 -7.46
N ASP A 129 -8.95 -16.33 -8.43
CA ASP A 129 -10.08 -17.16 -8.86
C ASP A 129 -9.63 -18.32 -9.77
N TRP A 130 -9.03 -19.34 -9.16
CA TRP A 130 -8.59 -20.55 -9.87
C TRP A 130 -9.74 -21.37 -10.46
N SER A 131 -11.00 -21.07 -10.15
CA SER A 131 -12.15 -21.85 -10.64
C SER A 131 -12.25 -21.84 -12.16
N ARG A 132 -11.90 -20.72 -12.80
CA ARG A 132 -11.88 -20.58 -14.27
C ARG A 132 -10.78 -21.41 -14.90
N VAL A 133 -9.60 -21.44 -14.26
CA VAL A 133 -8.47 -22.28 -14.69
C VAL A 133 -8.82 -23.75 -14.55
N THR A 134 -9.37 -24.16 -13.41
CA THR A 134 -9.82 -25.55 -13.20
C THR A 134 -10.89 -25.96 -14.22
N ALA A 135 -11.81 -25.05 -14.56
CA ALA A 135 -12.82 -25.31 -15.59
C ALA A 135 -12.22 -25.43 -17.00
N ASP A 136 -11.20 -24.63 -17.35
CA ASP A 136 -10.47 -24.71 -18.62
C ASP A 136 -9.66 -26.01 -18.74
N VAL A 137 -8.93 -26.37 -17.68
CA VAL A 137 -8.07 -27.55 -17.66
C VAL A 137 -8.91 -28.84 -17.62
N GLY A 138 -10.07 -28.82 -16.95
CA GLY A 138 -11.01 -29.94 -16.89
C GLY A 138 -10.65 -31.04 -15.89
N VAL A 139 -9.57 -30.88 -15.12
CA VAL A 139 -9.20 -31.73 -13.99
C VAL A 139 -8.98 -30.90 -12.73
N ALA A 140 -9.09 -31.53 -11.56
CA ALA A 140 -8.81 -30.86 -10.30
C ALA A 140 -7.30 -30.58 -10.17
N PRO A 141 -6.89 -29.44 -9.57
CA PRO A 141 -5.49 -29.15 -9.33
C PRO A 141 -4.92 -30.10 -8.26
N GLU A 142 -3.67 -30.51 -8.45
CA GLU A 142 -2.90 -31.26 -7.45
C GLU A 142 -2.36 -30.35 -6.35
N PHE A 143 -2.03 -29.12 -6.74
CA PHE A 143 -1.48 -28.10 -5.86
C PHE A 143 -2.14 -26.75 -6.13
N ILE A 144 -2.49 -26.04 -5.07
CA ILE A 144 -2.90 -24.64 -5.12
C ILE A 144 -2.20 -23.89 -3.99
N SER A 145 -1.51 -22.81 -4.35
CA SER A 145 -1.07 -21.75 -3.46
C SER A 145 -1.84 -20.48 -3.79
N GLN A 146 -2.47 -19.85 -2.80
CA GLN A 146 -3.16 -18.58 -2.99
C GLN A 146 -2.25 -17.38 -2.69
N PHE A 147 -2.71 -16.20 -3.09
CA PHE A 147 -2.16 -14.96 -2.56
C PHE A 147 -2.33 -14.94 -1.04
N ASP A 148 -1.36 -14.34 -0.36
CA ASP A 148 -1.40 -14.15 1.09
C ASP A 148 -0.82 -12.76 1.41
N HIS A 149 0.27 -12.68 2.16
CA HIS A 149 0.92 -11.43 2.50
C HIS A 149 2.16 -11.17 1.67
N SER A 150 2.39 -9.91 1.32
CA SER A 150 3.64 -9.46 0.70
C SER A 150 4.26 -8.33 1.53
N PRO A 151 5.58 -8.40 1.81
CA PRO A 151 6.27 -7.33 2.49
C PRO A 151 6.48 -6.13 1.56
N GLY A 152 6.48 -4.95 2.16
CA GLY A 152 6.71 -3.70 1.46
C GLY A 152 7.37 -2.63 2.32
N ALA A 153 7.53 -1.45 1.75
CA ALA A 153 8.05 -0.28 2.43
C ALA A 153 7.30 0.98 1.97
N ARG A 154 7.18 1.93 2.89
CA ARG A 154 6.59 3.24 2.71
C ARG A 154 7.53 4.29 3.27
N VAL A 155 7.74 5.37 2.52
CA VAL A 155 8.52 6.52 2.98
C VAL A 155 7.79 7.79 2.60
N PHE A 156 7.62 8.68 3.58
CA PHE A 156 7.11 10.03 3.36
C PHE A 156 8.10 11.06 3.85
N ALA A 157 8.20 12.14 3.10
CA ALA A 157 8.83 13.37 3.54
C ALA A 157 7.82 14.51 3.40
N THR A 158 7.51 15.18 4.51
CA THR A 158 6.60 16.31 4.56
C THR A 158 7.39 17.54 5.00
N ALA A 159 7.22 18.67 4.32
CA ALA A 159 7.79 19.95 4.72
C ALA A 159 6.71 21.02 4.78
N TYR A 160 6.73 21.87 5.80
CA TYR A 160 5.78 22.97 5.99
C TYR A 160 6.48 24.33 5.90
N ASN A 161 5.80 25.29 5.30
CA ASN A 161 6.19 26.70 5.37
C ASN A 161 5.55 27.41 6.57
N GLU A 162 5.98 28.64 6.83
CA GLU A 162 5.48 29.46 7.95
C GLU A 162 4.00 29.85 7.84
N HIS A 163 3.43 29.75 6.65
CA HIS A 163 2.01 30.00 6.42
C HIS A 163 1.14 28.76 6.66
N GLY A 164 1.74 27.66 7.12
CA GLY A 164 1.05 26.41 7.39
C GLY A 164 0.63 25.67 6.11
N TYR A 165 1.34 25.86 4.99
CA TYR A 165 1.17 25.00 3.82
C TYR A 165 2.28 23.96 3.79
N GLY A 166 1.88 22.70 3.61
CA GLY A 166 2.76 21.55 3.54
C GLY A 166 2.89 21.01 2.12
N LEU A 167 4.07 20.50 1.79
CA LEU A 167 4.31 19.63 0.65
C LEU A 167 4.78 18.28 1.20
N GLN A 168 4.10 17.20 0.82
CA GLN A 168 4.50 15.84 1.13
C GLN A 168 4.82 15.09 -0.15
N ILE A 169 5.90 14.32 -0.12
CA ILE A 169 6.28 13.39 -1.18
C ILE A 169 6.35 12.01 -0.55
N GLY A 170 5.70 11.05 -1.19
CA GLY A 170 5.58 9.68 -0.71
C GLY A 170 6.01 8.66 -1.74
N TYR A 171 6.59 7.58 -1.25
CA TYR A 171 6.72 6.33 -1.97
C TYR A 171 6.10 5.20 -1.15
N GLU A 172 5.36 4.32 -1.80
CA GLU A 172 4.82 3.09 -1.25
C GLU A 172 5.08 1.97 -2.25
N GLY A 173 5.77 0.91 -1.83
CA GLY A 173 6.06 -0.23 -2.67
C GLY A 173 5.87 -1.53 -1.90
N VAL A 174 5.15 -2.47 -2.50
CA VAL A 174 4.96 -3.82 -1.99
C VAL A 174 5.52 -4.78 -3.02
N GLY A 175 6.32 -5.74 -2.53
CA GLY A 175 6.92 -6.77 -3.37
C GLY A 175 5.87 -7.68 -4.01
N ALA A 176 6.32 -8.83 -4.49
CA ALA A 176 5.44 -9.76 -5.18
C ALA A 176 4.50 -10.52 -4.24
N TRP A 177 3.18 -10.46 -4.46
CA TRP A 177 2.31 -11.57 -4.06
C TRP A 177 2.36 -12.65 -5.14
N ASN A 178 2.41 -13.91 -4.72
CA ASN A 178 2.51 -15.05 -5.63
C ASN A 178 1.38 -16.03 -5.33
N SER A 179 0.80 -16.58 -6.38
CA SER A 179 -0.18 -17.65 -6.35
C SER A 179 0.17 -18.64 -7.45
N ARG A 180 -0.08 -19.93 -7.24
CA ARG A 180 0.31 -21.00 -8.17
C ARG A 180 -0.70 -22.13 -8.15
N ALA A 181 -0.99 -22.70 -9.30
CA ALA A 181 -1.79 -23.92 -9.42
C ALA A 181 -1.09 -24.92 -10.35
N GLU A 182 -1.11 -26.21 -10.00
CA GLU A 182 -0.56 -27.30 -10.83
C GLU A 182 -1.59 -28.39 -11.08
N TYR A 183 -1.58 -28.93 -12.28
CA TYR A 183 -2.53 -29.93 -12.77
C TYR A 183 -1.77 -31.08 -13.46
N ASP A 184 -2.00 -32.32 -13.01
CA ASP A 184 -1.53 -33.52 -13.71
C ASP A 184 -2.50 -33.91 -14.83
N LEU A 185 -1.97 -34.02 -16.04
CA LEU A 185 -2.70 -34.37 -17.25
C LEU A 185 -2.43 -35.82 -17.71
N GLY A 186 -1.81 -36.65 -16.86
CA GLY A 186 -1.54 -38.05 -17.16
C GLY A 186 -0.38 -38.23 -18.14
N GLY A 187 0.77 -37.62 -17.82
CA GLY A 187 1.99 -37.63 -18.65
C GLY A 187 2.49 -36.23 -19.04
N ALA A 188 1.82 -35.20 -18.56
CA ALA A 188 2.24 -33.81 -18.63
C ALA A 188 1.75 -33.06 -17.39
N THR A 189 2.50 -32.05 -16.97
CA THR A 189 2.13 -31.16 -15.88
C THR A 189 1.82 -29.79 -16.46
N ARG A 190 0.62 -29.26 -16.21
CA ARG A 190 0.27 -27.86 -16.53
C ARG A 190 0.31 -27.03 -15.26
N SER A 191 1.20 -26.04 -15.22
CA SER A 191 1.43 -25.13 -14.11
C SER A 191 1.00 -23.72 -14.48
N PHE A 192 0.34 -23.04 -13.54
CA PHE A 192 -0.01 -21.64 -13.64
C PHE A 192 0.68 -20.87 -12.52
N ASP A 193 1.46 -19.86 -12.86
CA ASP A 193 2.08 -18.94 -11.90
C ASP A 193 1.44 -17.56 -12.05
N TYR A 194 0.96 -16.99 -10.95
CA TYR A 194 0.37 -15.66 -10.92
C TYR A 194 1.12 -14.79 -9.91
N GLN A 195 1.78 -13.75 -10.42
CA GLN A 195 2.49 -12.76 -9.64
C GLN A 195 1.84 -11.38 -9.78
N THR A 196 1.81 -10.64 -8.68
CA THR A 196 1.41 -9.22 -8.69
C THR A 196 2.32 -8.38 -7.82
N SER A 197 2.54 -7.11 -8.19
CA SER A 197 3.29 -6.16 -7.35
C SER A 197 2.69 -4.76 -7.42
N LEU A 198 2.91 -3.95 -6.38
CA LEU A 198 2.33 -2.61 -6.27
C LEU A 198 3.43 -1.59 -5.97
N ASN A 199 3.48 -0.52 -6.75
CA ASN A 199 4.39 0.60 -6.53
C ASN A 199 3.61 1.91 -6.70
N SER A 200 3.89 2.90 -5.86
CA SER A 200 3.15 4.15 -5.83
C SER A 200 4.07 5.30 -5.45
N ILE A 201 3.92 6.42 -6.14
CA ILE A 201 4.55 7.70 -5.81
C ILE A 201 3.45 8.74 -5.67
N GLU A 202 3.47 9.51 -4.60
CA GLU A 202 2.49 10.57 -4.38
C GLU A 202 3.12 11.91 -3.98
N ILE A 203 2.42 12.98 -4.36
CA ILE A 203 2.76 14.36 -4.04
C ILE A 203 1.49 15.02 -3.50
N ASN A 204 1.48 15.36 -2.22
CA ASN A 204 0.33 15.94 -1.54
C ASN A 204 0.61 17.37 -1.08
N PHE A 205 -0.38 18.24 -1.21
CA PHE A 205 -0.41 19.59 -0.68
C PHE A 205 -1.31 19.61 0.56
N LEU A 206 -0.74 19.95 1.70
CA LEU A 206 -1.42 19.90 2.99
C LEU A 206 -1.65 21.30 3.55
N THR A 207 -2.68 21.45 4.36
CA THR A 207 -2.86 22.65 5.19
C THR A 207 -2.71 22.31 6.66
N GLN A 208 -1.79 22.98 7.34
CA GLN A 208 -1.56 22.93 8.77
C GLN A 208 -2.44 23.98 9.48
N ARG A 209 -3.76 23.86 9.31
CA ARG A 209 -4.71 24.65 10.10
C ARG A 209 -5.02 23.91 11.40
N PRO A 210 -5.27 24.62 12.52
CA PRO A 210 -5.70 24.02 13.77
C PRO A 210 -7.18 23.60 13.66
N SER A 211 -7.46 22.65 12.78
CA SER A 211 -8.78 22.06 12.57
C SER A 211 -8.72 20.57 12.85
N THR A 212 -9.82 20.04 13.38
CA THR A 212 -9.99 18.60 13.63
C THR A 212 -9.88 17.76 12.36
N TRP A 213 -9.96 18.39 11.19
CA TRP A 213 -9.73 17.75 9.90
C TRP A 213 -8.65 18.51 9.15
N LYS A 214 -7.63 17.80 8.70
CA LYS A 214 -6.58 18.30 7.82
C LYS A 214 -6.82 17.70 6.45
N PHE A 215 -7.33 18.53 5.55
CA PHE A 215 -7.55 18.11 4.17
C PHE A 215 -6.27 18.29 3.36
N PHE A 216 -6.09 17.40 2.39
CA PHE A 216 -5.03 17.51 1.41
C PHE A 216 -5.56 17.20 0.00
N ALA A 217 -4.84 17.69 -0.98
CA ALA A 217 -5.04 17.38 -2.39
C ALA A 217 -3.70 17.06 -3.02
N GLY A 218 -3.66 16.19 -4.01
CA GLY A 218 -2.38 15.75 -4.56
C GLY A 218 -2.49 15.04 -5.90
N PHE A 219 -1.32 14.61 -6.36
CA PHE A 219 -1.14 13.75 -7.53
C PHE A 219 -0.55 12.43 -7.06
N ARG A 220 -0.98 11.34 -7.69
CA ARG A 220 -0.46 10.01 -7.39
C ARG A 220 -0.27 9.22 -8.68
N TYR A 221 0.88 8.57 -8.78
CA TYR A 221 1.19 7.54 -9.77
C TYR A 221 1.13 6.20 -9.05
N VAL A 222 0.38 5.23 -9.58
CA VAL A 222 0.36 3.85 -9.10
C VAL A 222 0.65 2.91 -10.26
N GLU A 223 1.60 2.02 -10.07
CA GLU A 223 1.92 0.92 -10.96
C GLU A 223 1.53 -0.38 -10.27
N LEU A 224 0.64 -1.12 -10.91
CA LEU A 224 0.21 -2.45 -10.48
C LEU A 224 0.54 -3.43 -11.61
N ASP A 225 1.52 -4.27 -11.34
CA ASP A 225 1.96 -5.31 -12.28
C ASP A 225 1.22 -6.61 -11.97
N GLU A 226 0.77 -7.29 -13.01
CA GLU A 226 -0.04 -8.50 -12.99
C GLU A 226 0.51 -9.48 -14.05
N ASP A 227 1.34 -10.42 -13.61
CA ASP A 227 1.98 -11.42 -14.45
C ASP A 227 1.30 -12.76 -14.26
N PHE A 228 0.59 -13.25 -15.28
CA PHE A 228 0.01 -14.59 -15.29
C PHE A 228 0.71 -15.47 -16.31
N ARG A 229 1.22 -16.61 -15.89
CA ARG A 229 1.94 -17.56 -16.76
C ARG A 229 1.24 -18.89 -16.74
N ASP A 230 0.98 -19.43 -17.92
CA ASP A 230 0.47 -20.78 -18.16
C ASP A 230 1.56 -21.58 -18.85
N PHE A 231 2.01 -22.66 -18.25
CA PHE A 231 3.06 -23.50 -18.79
C PHE A 231 2.67 -24.96 -18.72
N THR A 232 2.84 -25.68 -19.82
CA THR A 232 2.66 -27.14 -19.88
C THR A 232 4.01 -27.79 -20.18
N ALA A 233 4.49 -28.57 -19.21
CA ALA A 233 5.66 -29.43 -19.33
C ALA A 233 5.20 -30.85 -19.70
N ASN A 234 5.75 -31.41 -20.77
CA ASN A 234 5.51 -32.81 -21.10
C ASN A 234 6.54 -33.70 -20.38
N ASP A 235 6.11 -34.36 -19.31
CA ASP A 235 6.93 -35.23 -18.47
C ASP A 235 7.07 -36.64 -19.07
N ILE A 236 7.45 -36.70 -20.34
CA ILE A 236 7.71 -37.97 -21.02
C ILE A 236 9.05 -38.51 -20.53
N ALA A 237 9.03 -39.72 -19.96
CA ALA A 237 10.24 -40.41 -19.56
C ALA A 237 11.21 -40.54 -20.75
N ASN A 238 12.49 -40.23 -20.53
CA ASN A 238 13.51 -40.49 -21.52
C ASN A 238 13.48 -41.98 -21.93
N PRO A 239 13.63 -42.31 -23.21
CA PRO A 239 13.61 -43.67 -23.71
C PRO A 239 14.72 -44.43 -23.02
N ALA A 240 14.38 -45.62 -22.54
CA ALA A 240 15.39 -46.54 -22.06
C ALA A 240 16.36 -46.85 -23.22
N PRO A 241 17.66 -47.06 -22.93
CA PRO A 241 18.60 -47.56 -23.92
C PRO A 241 18.05 -48.83 -24.60
N ALA A 242 18.24 -48.96 -25.91
CA ALA A 242 17.70 -50.07 -26.71
C ALA A 242 18.67 -50.48 -27.84
N ASP A 243 18.50 -51.70 -28.37
CA ASP A 243 19.20 -52.20 -29.58
C ASP A 243 18.17 -52.76 -30.59
N PRO A 244 18.01 -52.15 -31.78
CA PRO A 244 18.69 -50.91 -32.20
C PRO A 244 18.24 -49.71 -31.34
N ALA A 245 19.03 -48.63 -31.33
CA ALA A 245 18.69 -47.40 -30.62
C ALA A 245 17.24 -46.97 -30.88
N ALA A 246 16.55 -46.54 -29.83
CA ALA A 246 15.19 -46.03 -29.95
C ALA A 246 15.17 -44.83 -30.91
N ALA A 247 14.16 -44.77 -31.79
CA ALA A 247 13.99 -43.63 -32.68
C ALA A 247 13.92 -42.32 -31.87
N PRO A 248 14.56 -41.23 -32.32
CA PRO A 248 14.44 -39.94 -31.64
C PRO A 248 12.97 -39.55 -31.52
N PHE A 249 12.60 -39.01 -30.36
CA PHE A 249 11.26 -38.49 -30.11
C PHE A 249 11.36 -37.00 -29.76
N ALA A 250 10.26 -36.29 -30.02
CA ALA A 250 10.15 -34.87 -29.74
C ALA A 250 9.16 -34.65 -28.60
N THR A 251 9.60 -33.88 -27.60
CA THR A 251 8.77 -33.34 -26.54
C THR A 251 8.50 -31.87 -26.86
N ILE A 252 7.24 -31.43 -26.73
CA ILE A 252 6.85 -30.05 -27.03
C ILE A 252 6.29 -29.41 -25.77
N ASP A 253 7.04 -28.52 -25.14
CA ASP A 253 6.56 -27.74 -24.01
C ASP A 253 5.97 -26.43 -24.54
N ASN A 254 4.83 -26.03 -24.00
CA ASN A 254 4.14 -24.81 -24.40
C ASN A 254 4.01 -23.89 -23.20
N GLY A 255 4.24 -22.59 -23.41
CA GLY A 255 4.08 -21.55 -22.43
C GLY A 255 3.33 -20.36 -23.00
N GLN A 256 2.53 -19.72 -22.18
CA GLN A 256 1.88 -18.45 -22.45
C GLN A 256 2.08 -17.54 -21.24
N ASP A 257 2.77 -16.43 -21.44
CA ASP A 257 2.89 -15.38 -20.44
C ASP A 257 1.95 -14.22 -20.82
N PHE A 258 1.14 -13.78 -19.86
CA PHE A 258 0.27 -12.63 -19.94
C PHE A 258 0.80 -11.60 -18.95
N ILE A 259 1.60 -10.67 -19.47
CA ILE A 259 2.18 -9.58 -18.67
C ILE A 259 1.24 -8.38 -18.80
N LEU A 260 0.71 -7.92 -17.68
CA LEU A 260 -0.22 -6.81 -17.63
C LEU A 260 0.28 -5.75 -16.64
N GLU A 261 0.54 -4.55 -17.14
CA GLU A 261 0.96 -3.40 -16.33
C GLU A 261 -0.20 -2.40 -16.28
N ASN A 262 -0.71 -2.10 -15.08
CA ASN A 262 -1.69 -1.04 -14.82
C ASN A 262 -0.94 0.20 -14.33
N ARG A 263 -0.97 1.30 -15.11
CA ARG A 263 -0.28 2.55 -14.76
C ARG A 263 -1.27 3.68 -14.57
N LEU A 264 -1.64 3.91 -13.32
CA LEU A 264 -2.62 4.89 -12.91
C LEU A 264 -1.94 6.23 -12.65
N ILE A 265 -2.31 7.27 -13.39
CA ILE A 265 -1.90 8.66 -13.11
C ILE A 265 -3.16 9.47 -12.82
N GLY A 266 -3.20 10.13 -11.67
CA GLY A 266 -4.41 10.82 -11.26
C GLY A 266 -4.23 11.86 -10.18
N PHE A 267 -5.39 12.40 -9.77
CA PHE A 267 -5.51 13.35 -8.69
C PHE A 267 -6.22 12.69 -7.52
N GLN A 268 -5.79 13.03 -6.31
CA GLN A 268 -6.40 12.54 -5.09
C GLN A 268 -6.78 13.68 -4.14
N LEU A 269 -7.82 13.43 -3.36
CA LEU A 269 -8.27 14.25 -2.25
C LEU A 269 -8.32 13.36 -1.02
N GLY A 270 -7.86 13.89 0.11
CA GLY A 270 -7.88 13.14 1.34
C GLY A 270 -8.05 14.02 2.57
N GLY A 271 -8.23 13.34 3.69
CA GLY A 271 -8.40 13.94 5.00
C GLY A 271 -7.71 13.09 6.04
N LEU A 272 -6.95 13.77 6.89
CA LEU A 272 -6.42 13.23 8.14
C LEU A 272 -7.31 13.80 9.24
N ARG A 273 -7.88 12.95 10.11
CA ARG A 273 -8.53 13.47 11.31
C ARG A 273 -7.45 13.79 12.32
N ASP A 274 -7.58 14.95 12.93
CA ASP A 274 -6.68 15.41 13.97
C ASP A 274 -6.65 14.41 15.11
N THR A 275 -5.44 14.23 15.59
CA THR A 275 -4.98 13.12 16.37
C THR A 275 -5.83 12.95 17.64
N TRP A 276 -6.45 11.78 17.84
CA TRP A 276 -7.02 11.43 19.14
C TRP A 276 -5.86 11.21 20.12
N GLN A 277 -5.51 12.27 20.84
CA GLN A 277 -4.48 12.23 21.88
C GLN A 277 -5.06 11.53 23.11
N VAL A 278 -4.72 10.25 23.26
CA VAL A 278 -5.11 9.49 24.46
C VAL A 278 -4.27 9.97 25.65
N ASN A 279 -2.99 10.27 25.41
CA ASN A 279 -2.11 10.92 26.38
C ASN A 279 -1.02 11.74 25.64
N SER A 280 -0.04 12.25 26.38
CA SER A 280 1.04 13.10 25.84
C SER A 280 1.99 12.39 24.86
N ARG A 281 2.04 11.05 24.91
CA ARG A 281 2.95 10.21 24.10
C ARG A 281 2.21 9.35 23.07
N PHE A 282 0.98 8.96 23.33
CA PHE A 282 0.22 8.03 22.50
C PHE A 282 -0.94 8.71 21.81
N THR A 283 -1.01 8.52 20.50
CA THR A 283 -2.00 9.19 19.69
C THR A 283 -2.51 8.32 18.54
N LEU A 284 -3.77 8.49 18.16
CA LEU A 284 -4.40 7.75 17.05
C LEU A 284 -4.82 8.72 15.94
N GLU A 285 -4.53 8.37 14.69
CA GLU A 285 -4.79 9.17 13.49
C GLU A 285 -5.48 8.30 12.43
N PRO A 286 -6.79 8.44 12.23
CA PRO A 286 -7.45 7.88 11.08
C PRO A 286 -7.25 8.78 9.86
N PHE A 287 -7.10 8.17 8.70
CA PHE A 287 -6.94 8.86 7.43
C PHE A 287 -7.79 8.20 6.35
N ALA A 288 -8.23 9.01 5.39
CA ALA A 288 -8.91 8.52 4.20
C ALA A 288 -8.52 9.36 3.00
N ASN A 289 -8.29 8.73 1.85
CA ASN A 289 -8.08 9.40 0.59
C ASN A 289 -8.83 8.68 -0.55
N ALA A 290 -9.15 9.43 -1.60
CA ALA A 290 -9.73 8.88 -2.82
C ALA A 290 -9.35 9.74 -4.03
N GLY A 291 -9.28 9.13 -5.20
CA GLY A 291 -8.89 9.81 -6.42
C GLY A 291 -9.48 9.20 -7.68
N VAL A 292 -9.34 9.96 -8.78
CA VAL A 292 -9.69 9.53 -10.13
C VAL A 292 -8.41 9.53 -10.96
N TYR A 293 -8.22 8.44 -11.70
CA TYR A 293 -6.99 8.13 -12.40
C TYR A 293 -7.27 7.79 -13.85
N CYS A 294 -6.32 8.09 -14.72
CA CYS A 294 -6.21 7.48 -16.04
C CYS A 294 -5.32 6.26 -15.88
N ASN A 295 -5.88 5.05 -16.03
CA ASN A 295 -5.12 3.82 -16.06
C ASN A 295 -4.68 3.53 -17.49
N MET A 296 -3.37 3.54 -17.71
CA MET A 296 -2.75 3.14 -18.97
C MET A 296 -2.34 1.67 -18.86
N PHE A 297 -3.12 0.80 -19.50
CA PHE A 297 -2.86 -0.63 -19.54
C PHE A 297 -1.82 -0.92 -20.60
N LYS A 298 -0.81 -1.70 -20.24
CA LYS A 298 0.09 -2.33 -21.20
C LYS A 298 0.00 -3.82 -21.03
N ARG A 299 -0.38 -4.50 -22.10
CA ARG A 299 -0.51 -5.96 -22.11
C ARG A 299 0.45 -6.55 -23.13
N ALA A 300 1.16 -7.59 -22.73
CA ALA A 300 1.95 -8.43 -23.62
C ALA A 300 1.54 -9.90 -23.47
N ASP A 301 1.03 -10.47 -24.56
CA ASP A 301 0.77 -11.91 -24.68
C ASP A 301 2.00 -12.53 -25.34
N ILE A 302 2.72 -13.38 -24.61
CA ILE A 302 3.93 -14.05 -25.08
C ILE A 302 3.64 -15.53 -25.19
N THR A 303 3.60 -16.06 -26.41
CA THR A 303 3.53 -17.51 -26.63
C THR A 303 4.93 -18.05 -26.84
N ARG A 304 5.26 -19.12 -26.11
CA ARG A 304 6.53 -19.84 -26.15
C ARG A 304 6.26 -21.30 -26.47
N THR A 305 6.99 -21.85 -27.43
CA THR A 305 7.00 -23.29 -27.68
C THR A 305 8.43 -23.77 -27.71
N VAL A 306 8.76 -24.71 -26.84
CA VAL A 306 10.07 -25.35 -26.75
C VAL A 306 9.93 -26.77 -27.27
N THR A 307 10.57 -27.08 -28.38
CA THR A 307 10.64 -28.44 -28.91
C THR A 307 11.99 -29.04 -28.55
N THR A 308 11.96 -30.10 -27.77
CA THR A 308 13.14 -30.86 -27.35
C THR A 308 13.15 -32.20 -28.06
N ILE A 309 14.16 -32.45 -28.89
CA ILE A 309 14.39 -33.73 -29.55
C ILE A 309 15.42 -34.50 -28.73
N THR A 310 15.05 -35.69 -28.29
CA THR A 310 15.90 -36.59 -27.51
C THR A 310 16.10 -37.90 -28.27
N ALA A 311 17.36 -38.32 -28.43
CA ALA A 311 17.72 -39.61 -28.99
C ALA A 311 18.30 -40.50 -27.88
N GLY A 312 17.81 -41.75 -27.80
CA GLY A 312 18.26 -42.74 -26.83
C GLY A 312 19.63 -43.31 -27.15
N ASP A 313 20.25 -43.91 -26.15
CA ASP A 313 21.56 -44.57 -26.25
C ASP A 313 21.44 -45.96 -26.93
N ASP A 314 22.44 -46.35 -27.71
CA ASP A 314 22.46 -47.64 -28.44
C ASP A 314 23.14 -48.72 -27.60
N LEU A 315 22.40 -49.76 -27.20
CA LEU A 315 22.98 -50.86 -26.41
C LEU A 315 23.99 -51.71 -27.18
N SER A 316 24.03 -51.62 -28.51
CA SER A 316 25.01 -52.34 -29.35
C SER A 316 26.43 -51.74 -29.27
N THR A 317 26.55 -50.50 -28.78
CA THR A 317 27.81 -49.76 -28.62
C THR A 317 28.07 -49.33 -27.17
N PRO A 318 28.09 -50.26 -26.19
CA PRO A 318 28.05 -49.94 -24.74
C PRO A 318 29.26 -49.15 -24.20
N LEU A 319 30.27 -48.89 -25.03
CA LEU A 319 31.45 -48.08 -24.69
C LEU A 319 31.39 -46.66 -25.24
N VAL A 320 30.38 -46.35 -26.04
CA VAL A 320 30.11 -45.04 -26.63
C VAL A 320 28.77 -44.58 -26.07
N ASN A 321 28.65 -43.29 -25.77
CA ASN A 321 27.39 -42.69 -25.35
C ASN A 321 26.86 -41.89 -26.53
N GLU A 322 25.80 -42.40 -27.17
CA GLU A 322 25.13 -41.76 -28.29
C GLU A 322 23.94 -40.89 -27.85
N PHE A 323 23.66 -40.79 -26.55
CA PHE A 323 22.61 -39.91 -26.04
C PHE A 323 22.82 -38.48 -26.53
N SER A 324 21.79 -37.94 -27.18
CA SER A 324 21.79 -36.55 -27.62
C SER A 324 20.44 -35.90 -27.34
N GLN A 325 20.51 -34.63 -26.95
CA GLN A 325 19.35 -33.79 -26.72
C GLN A 325 19.59 -32.45 -27.42
N SER A 326 18.60 -31.99 -28.17
CA SER A 326 18.62 -30.67 -28.79
C SER A 326 17.28 -29.98 -28.55
N SER A 327 17.32 -28.70 -28.19
CA SER A 327 16.12 -27.90 -27.98
C SER A 327 16.08 -26.73 -28.95
N SER A 328 14.88 -26.41 -29.41
CA SER A 328 14.60 -25.23 -30.22
C SER A 328 13.43 -24.48 -29.61
N GLU A 329 13.53 -23.15 -29.58
CA GLU A 329 12.51 -22.29 -28.99
C GLU A 329 11.94 -21.37 -30.07
N SER A 330 10.62 -21.30 -30.13
CA SER A 330 9.90 -20.27 -30.88
C SER A 330 9.12 -19.39 -29.92
N ARG A 331 9.17 -18.08 -30.17
CA ARG A 331 8.49 -17.07 -29.35
C ARG A 331 7.74 -16.10 -30.25
N SER A 332 6.48 -15.87 -29.93
CA SER A 332 5.65 -14.81 -30.50
C SER A 332 5.24 -13.84 -29.40
N THR A 333 5.11 -12.56 -29.71
CA THR A 333 4.68 -11.55 -28.74
C THR A 333 3.68 -10.62 -29.39
N VAL A 334 2.51 -10.49 -28.78
CA VAL A 334 1.46 -9.54 -29.17
C VAL A 334 1.34 -8.50 -28.07
N ARG A 335 1.41 -7.21 -28.42
CA ARG A 335 1.29 -6.11 -27.46
C ARG A 335 0.03 -5.32 -27.73
N ARG A 336 -0.65 -4.91 -26.67
CA ARG A 336 -1.85 -4.07 -26.72
C ARG A 336 -1.77 -3.02 -25.62
N ASP A 337 -2.12 -1.79 -25.96
CA ASP A 337 -2.16 -0.66 -25.04
C ASP A 337 -3.59 -0.11 -24.99
N PHE A 338 -4.09 0.15 -23.79
CA PHE A 338 -5.43 0.71 -23.57
C PHE A 338 -5.38 1.82 -22.53
N ALA A 339 -6.41 2.67 -22.50
CA ALA A 339 -6.58 3.68 -21.47
C ALA A 339 -8.01 3.69 -20.96
N GLU A 340 -8.20 3.62 -19.64
CA GLU A 340 -9.52 3.68 -18.99
C GLU A 340 -9.48 4.58 -17.76
N ALA A 341 -10.65 5.04 -17.31
CA ALA A 341 -10.78 5.71 -16.03
C ALA A 341 -10.73 4.68 -14.90
N ALA A 342 -9.90 4.94 -13.89
CA ALA A 342 -9.78 4.14 -12.69
C ALA A 342 -10.05 4.98 -11.44
N PHE A 343 -10.41 4.31 -10.35
CA PHE A 343 -10.66 4.92 -9.06
C PHE A 343 -9.80 4.22 -8.02
N LEU A 344 -9.22 5.00 -7.11
CA LEU A 344 -8.46 4.44 -6.00
C LEU A 344 -8.92 5.13 -4.72
N GLY A 345 -9.13 4.35 -3.67
CA GLY A 345 -9.45 4.84 -2.33
C GLY A 345 -8.63 4.12 -1.29
N GLU A 346 -8.12 4.85 -0.30
CA GLU A 346 -7.36 4.33 0.82
C GLU A 346 -8.02 4.78 2.13
N LEU A 347 -8.09 3.89 3.10
CA LEU A 347 -8.58 4.16 4.45
C LEU A 347 -7.64 3.48 5.44
N GLY A 348 -7.26 4.17 6.51
CA GLY A 348 -6.44 3.55 7.53
C GLY A 348 -6.55 4.20 8.90
N LEU A 349 -5.95 3.54 9.87
CA LEU A 349 -5.80 4.00 11.24
C LEU A 349 -4.35 3.79 11.68
N THR A 350 -3.70 4.86 12.09
CA THR A 350 -2.31 4.85 12.55
C THR A 350 -2.25 5.24 14.02
N ALA A 351 -1.54 4.46 14.81
CA ALA A 351 -1.12 4.77 16.16
C ALA A 351 0.33 5.31 16.15
N GLN A 352 0.57 6.38 16.89
CA GLN A 352 1.90 6.96 17.10
C GLN A 352 2.23 6.92 18.59
N LEU A 353 3.42 6.40 18.91
CA LEU A 353 4.00 6.42 20.25
C LEU A 353 5.28 7.27 20.23
N ARG A 354 5.21 8.46 20.79
CA ARG A 354 6.36 9.35 20.94
C ARG A 354 7.35 8.77 21.96
N ILE A 355 8.51 8.39 21.45
CA ILE A 355 9.65 7.93 22.26
C ILE A 355 10.30 9.14 22.91
N ASN A 356 10.49 10.20 22.12
CA ASN A 356 10.97 11.50 22.58
C ASN A 356 10.29 12.61 21.76
N ARG A 357 10.84 13.83 21.82
CA ARG A 357 10.27 15.00 21.15
C ARG A 357 10.34 14.94 19.61
N CYS A 358 11.24 14.14 19.05
CA CYS A 358 11.49 14.11 17.61
C CYS A 358 11.42 12.73 16.99
N LEU A 359 11.30 11.68 17.81
CA LEU A 359 11.17 10.31 17.34
C LEU A 359 9.87 9.71 17.89
N ALA A 360 9.05 9.19 16.98
CA ALA A 360 7.89 8.39 17.30
C ALA A 360 7.96 7.03 16.60
N LEU A 361 7.43 6.01 17.27
CA LEU A 361 7.11 4.72 16.66
C LEU A 361 5.72 4.82 16.05
N THR A 362 5.56 4.35 14.82
CA THR A 362 4.28 4.29 14.12
C THR A 362 3.84 2.84 13.94
N SER A 363 2.54 2.59 14.04
CA SER A 363 1.93 1.31 13.69
C SER A 363 0.52 1.57 13.20
N GLY A 364 0.05 0.85 12.18
CA GLY A 364 -1.29 1.07 11.66
C GLY A 364 -1.83 -0.09 10.88
N TYR A 365 -3.08 0.06 10.48
CA TYR A 365 -3.74 -0.82 9.53
C TYR A 365 -4.34 0.02 8.41
N GLN A 366 -4.14 -0.40 7.16
CA GLN A 366 -4.64 0.28 5.97
C GLN A 366 -5.42 -0.68 5.08
N VAL A 367 -6.40 -0.13 4.36
CA VAL A 367 -7.18 -0.78 3.31
C VAL A 367 -7.07 0.09 2.07
N LEU A 368 -6.70 -0.51 0.96
CA LEU A 368 -6.59 0.10 -0.35
C LEU A 368 -7.58 -0.60 -1.29
N PHE A 369 -8.48 0.16 -1.88
CA PHE A 369 -9.43 -0.28 -2.90
C PHE A 369 -9.05 0.36 -4.22
N VAL A 370 -8.86 -0.47 -5.25
CA VAL A 370 -8.53 -0.01 -6.61
C VAL A 370 -9.57 -0.58 -7.57
N ASP A 371 -10.20 0.28 -8.35
CA ASP A 371 -11.20 -0.07 -9.35
C ASP A 371 -10.77 0.47 -10.71
N GLY A 372 -11.18 -0.18 -11.80
CA GLY A 372 -10.69 0.21 -13.12
C GLY A 372 -9.31 -0.37 -13.45
N VAL A 373 -8.93 -1.50 -12.85
CA VAL A 373 -7.67 -2.22 -13.13
C VAL A 373 -7.94 -3.53 -13.83
N GLY A 374 -6.94 -4.09 -14.49
CA GLY A 374 -7.04 -5.37 -15.17
C GLY A 374 -6.19 -6.39 -14.42
N GLU A 375 -6.65 -7.64 -14.42
CA GLU A 375 -5.96 -8.77 -13.82
C GLU A 375 -5.29 -9.65 -14.88
N GLY A 376 -4.14 -10.24 -14.54
CA GLY A 376 -3.41 -11.14 -15.42
C GLY A 376 -4.23 -12.39 -15.75
N LEU A 377 -5.00 -12.90 -14.77
CA LEU A 377 -5.93 -14.02 -14.97
C LEU A 377 -7.00 -13.70 -16.02
N ASP A 378 -7.61 -12.52 -15.96
CA ASP A 378 -8.60 -12.09 -16.95
C ASP A 378 -7.99 -11.95 -18.34
N ALA A 379 -6.77 -11.42 -18.42
CA ALA A 379 -6.03 -11.32 -19.67
C ALA A 379 -5.80 -12.69 -20.32
N ALA A 380 -5.59 -13.75 -19.53
CA ALA A 380 -5.41 -15.10 -20.06
C ALA A 380 -6.65 -15.66 -20.79
N PHE A 381 -7.85 -15.30 -20.34
CA PHE A 381 -9.11 -15.86 -20.84
C PHE A 381 -9.91 -14.92 -21.75
N SER A 382 -9.56 -13.63 -21.80
CA SER A 382 -10.23 -12.64 -22.62
C SER A 382 -9.22 -11.88 -23.48
N PRO A 383 -9.43 -11.72 -24.79
CA PRO A 383 -8.59 -10.85 -25.62
C PRO A 383 -8.83 -9.36 -25.29
N ASP A 384 -10.02 -9.03 -24.79
CA ASP A 384 -10.43 -7.70 -24.38
C ASP A 384 -10.03 -7.42 -22.93
N LEU A 385 -9.79 -6.15 -22.63
CA LEU A 385 -9.56 -5.70 -21.27
C LEU A 385 -10.87 -5.80 -20.47
N ILE A 386 -10.85 -6.59 -19.40
CA ILE A 386 -11.92 -6.64 -18.41
C ILE A 386 -11.41 -5.84 -17.21
N SER A 387 -12.12 -4.75 -16.90
CA SER A 387 -11.86 -3.99 -15.69
C SER A 387 -12.46 -4.72 -14.48
N THR A 388 -11.65 -4.87 -13.45
CA THR A 388 -12.00 -5.41 -12.15
C THR A 388 -11.67 -4.43 -11.03
N SER A 389 -12.04 -4.81 -9.80
CA SER A 389 -11.68 -4.10 -8.59
C SER A 389 -10.85 -5.02 -7.70
N LEU A 390 -9.80 -4.48 -7.11
CA LEU A 390 -8.89 -5.16 -6.19
C LEU A 390 -8.93 -4.51 -4.82
N VAL A 391 -8.83 -5.34 -3.77
CA VAL A 391 -8.71 -4.89 -2.39
C VAL A 391 -7.39 -5.40 -1.81
N TYR A 392 -6.61 -4.49 -1.26
CA TYR A 392 -5.44 -4.79 -0.44
C TYR A 392 -5.71 -4.29 0.97
N HIS A 393 -5.22 -5.00 1.97
CA HIS A 393 -5.26 -4.49 3.33
C HIS A 393 -4.15 -5.07 4.18
N GLY A 394 -3.68 -4.35 5.18
CA GLY A 394 -2.64 -4.90 6.02
C GLY A 394 -2.07 -3.95 7.03
N LEU A 395 -0.98 -4.39 7.64
CA LEU A 395 -0.34 -3.68 8.74
C LEU A 395 0.82 -2.84 8.22
N GLN A 396 1.05 -1.72 8.89
CA GLN A 396 2.24 -0.90 8.74
C GLN A 396 2.91 -0.69 10.08
N PHE A 397 4.25 -0.64 10.10
CA PHE A 397 5.05 -0.36 11.29
C PHE A 397 6.27 0.45 10.91
N GLY A 398 6.56 1.52 11.63
CA GLY A 398 7.61 2.43 11.22
C GLY A 398 8.13 3.34 12.30
N LEU A 399 8.95 4.26 11.85
CA LEU A 399 9.51 5.34 12.63
C LEU A 399 9.17 6.65 11.95
N GLU A 400 8.89 7.64 12.77
CA GLU A 400 8.64 8.99 12.34
C GLU A 400 9.63 9.92 13.03
N TYR A 401 10.33 10.72 12.23
CA TYR A 401 11.25 11.74 12.71
C TYR A 401 10.70 13.13 12.37
N ARG A 402 10.55 13.98 13.41
CA ARG A 402 10.07 15.36 13.29
C ARG A 402 11.17 16.36 13.58
N ARG A 403 11.23 17.41 12.78
CA ARG A 403 12.06 18.60 12.99
C ARG A 403 11.22 19.87 12.99
#